data_AF-A0A1I0PSJ1-F1
#
_entry.id   AF-A0A1I0PSJ1-F1
#
_cell.length_a   1.000
_cell.length_b   1.000
_cell.length_c   1.000
_cell.angle_alpha   90.00
_cell.angle_beta   90.00
_cell.angle_gamma   90.00
#
_symmetry.space_group_name_H-M   'P 1'
#
loop_
_entity.id
_entity.type
_entity.pdbx_description
1 polymer ?
#
loop_
_entity_poly.entity_id
_entity_poly.type
_entity_poly.pdbx_seq_one_letter_code
_entity_poly.pdbx_strand_id
1 'polypeptide(L)'
;MPFIARKDDRTVIPEEVGDGEDVICPSCSEQMRARGPFENGTARHFYHLAGSDAGDCNGVSGGESDTHRKLKSLAVSALRQKYDGQYTRCVPEAAIDVSQTETAPEQRQADAFLEFTEENRFFGRGIIVEVQYRNEGKDVQATTHDYLSQNFSVYWATPDDFQNDRFLIDQLEEAFNTGNEDAYSPYQDEPPSLTSRDQTGKISYGKERPQFTREDPVPDCSHAFVDIGGRRRCIRCDLCTENRVFDPQRQQFYRPKPHSEAETDAELLYDLESVEEPVSPRRIEERGEEPSIHSHDWRVNYNGRQEEWCTCSWSGCEATITLELDRVVIDHAVDATPDDGRPKCDHVWEELGFTTVCTECGKER
;
A
#
# COMPACT_ATOMS: atom_id res chain seq x y z
N MET A 1 -25.28 6.03 18.59
CA MET A 1 -26.08 5.77 17.37
C MET A 1 -25.42 4.65 16.58
N PRO A 2 -26.11 3.53 16.33
CA PRO A 2 -25.56 2.42 15.56
C PRO A 2 -25.60 2.70 14.04
N PHE A 3 -24.47 2.44 13.38
CA PHE A 3 -24.30 2.51 11.92
C PHE A 3 -23.98 1.14 11.31
N ILE A 4 -23.99 0.10 12.13
CA ILE A 4 -23.65 -1.26 11.75
C ILE A 4 -24.76 -2.17 12.25
N ALA A 5 -25.25 -3.03 11.37
CA ALA A 5 -26.21 -4.07 11.69
C ALA A 5 -25.86 -5.38 10.98
N ARG A 6 -26.53 -6.47 11.34
CA ARG A 6 -26.48 -7.75 10.62
C ARG A 6 -27.79 -8.00 9.88
N LYS A 7 -27.66 -8.47 8.65
CA LYS A 7 -28.77 -8.94 7.80
C LYS A 7 -28.26 -10.17 7.05
N ASP A 8 -28.95 -11.30 7.08
CA ASP A 8 -28.54 -12.53 6.37
C ASP A 8 -27.06 -12.91 6.60
N ASP A 9 -26.62 -12.90 7.86
CA ASP A 9 -25.24 -13.16 8.32
C ASP A 9 -24.13 -12.24 7.75
N ARG A 10 -24.49 -11.18 7.02
CA ARG A 10 -23.56 -10.14 6.58
C ARG A 10 -23.71 -8.86 7.39
N THR A 11 -22.60 -8.14 7.56
CA THR A 11 -22.58 -6.79 8.11
C THR A 11 -23.07 -5.80 7.06
N VAL A 12 -24.03 -4.94 7.44
CA VAL A 12 -24.66 -3.94 6.57
C VAL A 12 -24.62 -2.54 7.20
N ILE A 13 -24.63 -1.51 6.35
CA ILE A 13 -24.81 -0.10 6.74
C ILE A 13 -26.22 0.41 6.41
N PRO A 14 -26.71 1.51 7.03
CA PRO A 14 -28.08 2.00 6.87
C PRO A 14 -28.48 2.29 5.42
N GLU A 15 -27.55 2.72 4.58
CA GLU A 15 -27.79 3.09 3.19
C GLU A 15 -27.98 1.87 2.25
N GLU A 16 -27.68 0.66 2.73
CA GLU A 16 -27.90 -0.63 2.05
C GLU A 16 -29.22 -1.32 2.45
N VAL A 17 -29.96 -0.75 3.40
CA VAL A 17 -31.15 -1.35 4.01
C VAL A 17 -32.37 -0.51 3.66
N GLY A 18 -33.41 -1.16 3.11
CA GLY A 18 -34.66 -0.51 2.74
C GLY A 18 -35.43 0.04 3.94
N ASP A 19 -36.32 1.01 3.68
CA ASP A 19 -37.19 1.56 4.72
C ASP A 19 -38.12 0.48 5.29
N GLY A 20 -38.20 0.42 6.63
CA GLY A 20 -39.05 -0.54 7.33
C GLY A 20 -38.48 -1.97 7.42
N GLU A 21 -37.32 -2.25 6.83
CA GLU A 21 -36.66 -3.55 6.94
C GLU A 21 -36.04 -3.78 8.32
N ASP A 22 -36.24 -4.99 8.85
CA ASP A 22 -35.66 -5.42 10.13
C ASP A 22 -34.22 -5.91 9.94
N VAL A 23 -33.34 -5.46 10.82
CA VAL A 23 -31.94 -5.91 10.93
C VAL A 23 -31.58 -6.17 12.38
N ILE A 24 -30.48 -6.87 12.63
CA ILE A 24 -30.07 -7.28 13.99
C ILE A 24 -28.90 -6.44 14.47
N CYS A 25 -28.98 -5.95 15.72
CA CYS A 25 -27.87 -5.30 16.39
C CYS A 25 -26.77 -6.32 16.71
N PRO A 26 -25.53 -6.14 16.23
CA PRO A 26 -24.45 -7.09 16.49
C PRO A 26 -24.06 -7.16 17.98
N SER A 27 -24.43 -6.16 18.77
CA SER A 27 -24.02 -6.02 20.17
C SER A 27 -24.96 -6.71 21.15
N CYS A 28 -26.27 -6.50 20.99
CA CYS A 28 -27.30 -7.02 21.90
C CYS A 28 -28.21 -8.06 21.23
N SER A 29 -28.04 -8.31 19.92
CA SER A 29 -28.88 -9.22 19.13
C SER A 29 -30.35 -8.82 19.02
N GLU A 30 -30.71 -7.61 19.44
CA GLU A 30 -32.06 -7.05 19.32
C GLU A 30 -32.35 -6.51 17.91
N GLN A 31 -33.64 -6.41 17.57
CA GLN A 31 -34.08 -5.87 16.28
C GLN A 31 -33.91 -4.35 16.20
N MET A 32 -33.43 -3.90 15.03
CA MET A 32 -33.30 -2.50 14.65
C MET A 32 -33.91 -2.25 13.28
N ARG A 33 -34.19 -0.98 12.97
CA ARG A 33 -34.51 -0.51 11.62
C ARG A 33 -33.68 0.71 11.25
N ALA A 34 -33.51 0.96 9.95
CA ALA A 34 -32.94 2.21 9.48
C ALA A 34 -33.97 3.36 9.65
N ARG A 35 -33.48 4.56 9.97
CA ARG A 35 -34.27 5.80 10.00
C ARG A 35 -33.45 6.97 9.50
N GLY A 36 -34.13 8.03 9.11
CA GLY A 36 -33.52 9.21 8.50
C GLY A 36 -33.23 8.99 7.00
N PRO A 37 -32.44 9.88 6.37
CA PRO A 37 -31.77 11.04 6.98
C PRO A 37 -32.73 12.11 7.53
N PHE A 38 -32.22 13.04 8.34
CA PHE A 38 -33.01 14.10 8.99
C PHE A 38 -32.64 15.50 8.50
N GLU A 39 -33.59 16.43 8.51
CA GLU A 39 -33.39 17.82 8.04
C GLU A 39 -32.27 18.59 8.77
N ASN A 40 -31.90 18.17 9.98
CA ASN A 40 -30.82 18.76 10.77
C ASN A 40 -29.41 18.30 10.31
N GLY A 41 -29.32 17.55 9.22
CA GLY A 41 -28.10 16.99 8.65
C GLY A 41 -27.63 15.68 9.30
N THR A 42 -28.35 15.15 10.29
CA THR A 42 -28.03 13.85 10.86
C THR A 42 -28.27 12.75 9.82
N ALA A 43 -27.22 11.97 9.55
CA ALA A 43 -27.27 10.89 8.57
C ALA A 43 -28.25 9.78 8.95
N ARG A 44 -28.65 9.01 7.93
CA ARG A 44 -29.42 7.78 8.12
C ARG A 44 -28.66 6.82 9.04
N HIS A 45 -29.34 6.27 10.04
CA HIS A 45 -28.74 5.40 11.04
C HIS A 45 -29.74 4.36 11.54
N PHE A 46 -29.25 3.34 12.26
CA PHE A 46 -30.12 2.34 12.85
C PHE A 46 -30.68 2.80 14.20
N TYR A 47 -31.86 2.30 14.56
CA TYR A 47 -32.46 2.47 15.88
C TYR A 47 -33.15 1.17 16.32
N HIS A 48 -33.15 0.90 17.62
CA HIS A 48 -33.85 -0.24 18.21
C HIS A 48 -35.36 -0.02 18.22
N LEU A 49 -36.13 -1.07 17.95
CA LEU A 49 -37.59 -1.02 18.03
C LEU A 49 -38.07 -0.96 19.49
N ALA A 50 -39.10 -0.17 19.77
CA ALA A 50 -39.62 -0.02 21.12
C ALA A 50 -40.14 -1.36 21.67
N GLY A 51 -39.69 -1.75 22.87
CA GLY A 51 -40.01 -3.04 23.51
C GLY A 51 -38.86 -4.04 23.56
N SER A 52 -37.73 -3.76 22.91
CA SER A 52 -36.47 -4.48 23.14
C SER A 52 -35.88 -4.08 24.51
N ASP A 53 -35.43 -5.04 25.32
CA ASP A 53 -34.65 -4.83 26.56
C ASP A 53 -33.21 -4.35 26.25
N ALA A 54 -33.04 -3.59 25.17
CA ALA A 54 -31.80 -2.96 24.75
C ALA A 54 -31.49 -1.81 25.71
N GLY A 55 -30.90 -2.14 26.86
CA GLY A 55 -30.13 -1.20 27.65
C GLY A 55 -29.15 -0.44 26.75
N ASP A 56 -28.83 0.79 27.13
CA ASP A 56 -28.10 1.80 26.36
C ASP A 56 -26.95 1.23 25.49
N CYS A 57 -27.27 0.78 24.27
CA CYS A 57 -26.32 0.24 23.30
C CYS A 57 -25.60 1.43 22.65
N ASN A 58 -24.92 2.22 23.48
CA ASN A 58 -24.13 3.35 23.05
C ASN A 58 -22.88 2.85 22.36
N GLY A 59 -23.01 2.62 21.05
CA GLY A 59 -21.89 2.51 20.12
C GLY A 59 -20.89 1.45 20.53
N VAL A 60 -21.18 0.18 20.25
CA VAL A 60 -20.07 -0.76 20.10
C VAL A 60 -19.23 -0.25 18.94
N SER A 61 -18.07 0.29 19.30
CA SER A 61 -16.93 0.50 18.42
C SER A 61 -16.55 -0.88 17.92
N GLY A 62 -17.16 -1.24 16.80
CA GLY A 62 -16.62 -2.26 15.94
C GLY A 62 -15.18 -1.91 15.55
N GLY A 63 -14.44 -2.89 15.05
CA GLY A 63 -13.02 -2.72 14.72
C GLY A 63 -12.79 -1.63 13.67
N GLU A 64 -11.54 -1.51 13.22
CA GLU A 64 -11.15 -0.55 12.18
C GLU A 64 -12.07 -0.58 10.93
N SER A 65 -12.51 -1.78 10.53
CA SER A 65 -13.44 -2.01 9.43
C SER A 65 -14.82 -1.35 9.63
N ASP A 66 -15.32 -1.32 10.87
CA ASP A 66 -16.65 -0.79 11.19
C ASP A 66 -16.65 0.75 11.25
N THR A 67 -15.56 1.35 11.71
CA THR A 67 -15.37 2.81 11.62
C THR A 67 -15.32 3.26 10.17
N HIS A 68 -14.53 2.58 9.33
CA HIS A 68 -14.46 2.91 7.91
C HIS A 68 -15.84 2.80 7.24
N ARG A 69 -16.56 1.68 7.45
CA ARG A 69 -17.94 1.48 6.95
C ARG A 69 -18.91 2.58 7.40
N LYS A 70 -18.82 3.02 8.66
CA LYS A 70 -19.60 4.14 9.15
C LYS A 70 -19.32 5.41 8.33
N LEU A 71 -18.05 5.77 8.11
CA LEU A 71 -17.68 6.97 7.35
C LEU A 71 -18.22 6.91 5.91
N LYS A 72 -18.12 5.76 5.22
CA LYS A 72 -18.73 5.57 3.90
C LYS A 72 -20.24 5.83 3.92
N SER A 73 -20.94 5.29 4.93
CA SER A 73 -22.37 5.51 5.10
C SER A 73 -22.72 6.98 5.31
N LEU A 74 -21.92 7.73 6.08
CA LEU A 74 -22.13 9.16 6.29
C LEU A 74 -21.98 9.95 4.99
N ALA A 75 -20.94 9.65 4.20
CA ALA A 75 -20.69 10.28 2.91
C ALA A 75 -21.85 10.05 1.93
N VAL A 76 -22.32 8.80 1.78
CA VAL A 76 -23.48 8.47 0.93
C VAL A 76 -24.73 9.21 1.40
N SER A 77 -24.99 9.24 2.70
CA SER A 77 -26.17 9.91 3.25
C SER A 77 -26.16 11.42 2.96
N ALA A 78 -25.01 12.06 3.06
CA ALA A 78 -24.85 13.47 2.74
C ALA A 78 -25.00 13.75 1.23
N LEU A 79 -24.41 12.91 0.36
CA LEU A 79 -24.57 13.02 -1.09
C LEU A 79 -26.04 12.89 -1.52
N ARG A 80 -26.75 11.88 -0.99
CA ARG A 80 -28.18 11.66 -1.26
C ARG A 80 -29.03 12.86 -0.85
N GLN A 81 -28.76 13.44 0.32
CA GLN A 81 -29.48 14.63 0.81
C GLN A 81 -29.20 15.86 -0.05
N LYS A 82 -27.93 16.13 -0.36
CA LYS A 82 -27.52 17.35 -1.06
C LYS A 82 -28.02 17.38 -2.51
N TYR A 83 -27.92 16.25 -3.20
CA TYR A 83 -28.21 16.14 -4.63
C TYR A 83 -29.54 15.43 -4.90
N ASP A 84 -30.47 15.45 -3.95
CA ASP A 84 -31.76 14.79 -4.10
C ASP A 84 -32.46 15.19 -5.40
N GLY A 85 -33.00 14.18 -6.09
CA GLY A 85 -33.63 14.33 -7.41
C GLY A 85 -32.69 14.62 -8.59
N GLN A 86 -31.37 14.72 -8.38
CA GLN A 86 -30.40 15.06 -9.44
C GLN A 86 -29.51 13.87 -9.86
N TYR A 87 -29.61 12.72 -9.20
CA TYR A 87 -28.79 11.55 -9.45
C TYR A 87 -29.63 10.33 -9.90
N THR A 88 -29.01 9.45 -10.69
CA THR A 88 -29.59 8.15 -11.06
C THR A 88 -29.12 7.02 -10.15
N ARG A 89 -27.92 7.14 -9.60
CA ARG A 89 -27.34 6.15 -8.69
C ARG A 89 -26.54 6.84 -7.59
N CYS A 90 -26.80 6.50 -6.32
CA CYS A 90 -25.95 6.91 -5.22
C CYS A 90 -25.82 5.77 -4.22
N VAL A 91 -24.65 5.13 -4.12
CA VAL A 91 -24.45 3.89 -3.36
C VAL A 91 -23.05 3.85 -2.71
N PRO A 92 -22.89 3.11 -1.59
CA PRO A 92 -21.58 2.79 -1.05
C PRO A 92 -20.89 1.70 -1.88
N GLU A 93 -19.56 1.64 -1.80
CA GLU A 93 -18.73 0.54 -2.35
C GLU A 93 -19.02 0.22 -3.83
N ALA A 94 -19.18 1.25 -4.66
CA ALA A 94 -19.50 1.09 -6.07
C ALA A 94 -18.27 0.62 -6.86
N ALA A 95 -18.41 -0.47 -7.61
CA ALA A 95 -17.44 -0.82 -8.65
C ALA A 95 -17.58 0.14 -9.84
N ILE A 96 -16.50 0.84 -10.14
CA ILE A 96 -16.33 1.74 -11.28
C ILE A 96 -15.44 1.03 -12.30
N ASP A 97 -15.95 0.89 -13.52
CA ASP A 97 -15.17 0.34 -14.64
C ASP A 97 -14.12 1.37 -15.08
N VAL A 98 -12.86 0.97 -14.98
CA VAL A 98 -11.69 1.76 -15.39
C VAL A 98 -10.84 0.97 -16.39
N SER A 99 -11.40 -0.07 -17.01
CA SER A 99 -10.71 -0.92 -17.99
C SER A 99 -10.12 -0.15 -19.18
N GLN A 100 -10.62 1.07 -19.44
CA GLN A 100 -10.14 1.95 -20.50
C GLN A 100 -9.04 2.94 -20.07
N THR A 101 -8.64 2.99 -18.79
CA THR A 101 -7.62 3.93 -18.28
C THR A 101 -6.23 3.30 -18.27
N GLU A 102 -5.15 4.07 -18.28
CA GLU A 102 -3.78 3.53 -18.43
C GLU A 102 -3.24 2.71 -17.23
N THR A 103 -3.99 2.60 -16.13
CA THR A 103 -3.55 1.89 -14.93
C THR A 103 -3.88 0.39 -14.96
N ALA A 104 -3.33 -0.32 -13.97
CA ALA A 104 -3.51 -1.75 -13.77
C ALA A 104 -4.95 -2.27 -13.66
N PRO A 105 -5.78 -1.72 -12.75
CA PRO A 105 -7.02 -2.37 -12.41
C PRO A 105 -8.05 -2.15 -13.51
N GLU A 106 -8.87 -3.14 -13.79
CA GLU A 106 -10.04 -2.96 -14.67
C GLU A 106 -11.21 -2.33 -13.92
N GLN A 107 -11.17 -2.36 -12.58
CA GLN A 107 -12.19 -1.78 -11.72
C GLN A 107 -11.57 -1.12 -10.49
N ARG A 108 -12.17 0.00 -10.08
CA ARG A 108 -11.93 0.63 -8.78
C ARG A 108 -13.19 0.52 -7.93
N GLN A 109 -13.02 0.28 -6.63
CA GLN A 109 -14.13 0.30 -5.69
C GLN A 109 -14.17 1.66 -4.99
N ALA A 110 -15.12 2.49 -5.38
CA ALA A 110 -15.38 3.79 -4.78
C ALA A 110 -16.08 3.63 -3.43
N ASP A 111 -15.56 4.26 -2.37
CA ASP A 111 -16.14 4.14 -1.04
C ASP A 111 -17.56 4.70 -0.95
N ALA A 112 -17.80 5.88 -1.53
CA ALA A 112 -19.13 6.44 -1.79
C ALA A 112 -19.19 7.01 -3.20
N PHE A 113 -20.26 6.69 -3.93
CA PHE A 113 -20.42 7.07 -5.33
C PHE A 113 -21.79 7.72 -5.55
N LEU A 114 -21.81 8.79 -6.34
CA LEU A 114 -23.00 9.43 -6.89
C LEU A 114 -22.82 9.64 -8.39
N GLU A 115 -23.76 9.15 -9.20
CA GLU A 115 -23.83 9.36 -10.65
C GLU A 115 -25.03 10.27 -10.96
N PHE A 116 -24.77 11.41 -11.60
CA PHE A 116 -25.83 12.36 -11.94
C PHE A 116 -26.74 11.81 -13.04
N THR A 117 -27.99 12.25 -13.06
CA THR A 117 -28.94 11.92 -14.13
C THR A 117 -28.50 12.52 -15.47
N GLU A 118 -27.97 13.74 -15.42
CA GLU A 118 -27.35 14.45 -16.54
C GLU A 118 -25.95 14.88 -16.12
N GLU A 119 -25.01 14.94 -17.06
CA GLU A 119 -23.64 15.33 -16.76
C GLU A 119 -23.61 16.73 -16.10
N ASN A 120 -23.04 16.79 -14.91
CA ASN A 120 -22.88 18.03 -14.17
C ASN A 120 -21.68 18.80 -14.75
N ARG A 121 -21.88 20.08 -15.06
CA ARG A 121 -20.81 20.92 -15.63
C ARG A 121 -19.53 20.97 -14.79
N PHE A 122 -19.64 20.89 -13.47
CA PHE A 122 -18.51 20.98 -12.55
C PHE A 122 -17.98 19.60 -12.14
N PHE A 123 -18.90 18.66 -11.89
CA PHE A 123 -18.56 17.34 -11.36
C PHE A 123 -18.48 16.22 -12.41
N GLY A 124 -18.62 16.56 -13.70
CA GLY A 124 -18.73 15.58 -14.77
C GLY A 124 -19.91 14.63 -14.56
N ARG A 125 -19.67 13.34 -14.77
CA ARG A 125 -20.69 12.28 -14.63
C ARG A 125 -21.13 12.04 -13.19
N GLY A 126 -20.35 12.44 -12.20
CA GLY A 126 -20.61 12.06 -10.82
C GLY A 126 -19.50 12.41 -9.83
N ILE A 127 -19.81 12.21 -8.55
CA ILE A 127 -18.90 12.48 -7.44
C ILE A 127 -18.55 11.15 -6.77
N ILE A 128 -17.26 10.93 -6.56
CA ILE A 128 -16.70 9.87 -5.75
C ILE A 128 -16.10 10.47 -4.49
N VAL A 129 -16.40 9.89 -3.33
CA VAL A 129 -15.74 10.22 -2.07
C VAL A 129 -14.96 8.98 -1.61
N GLU A 130 -13.66 9.11 -1.49
CA GLU A 130 -12.74 8.07 -1.01
C GLU A 130 -12.32 8.38 0.42
N VAL A 131 -12.52 7.45 1.35
CA VAL A 131 -12.27 7.71 2.78
C VAL A 131 -10.87 7.23 3.16
N GLN A 132 -9.99 8.19 3.48
CA GLN A 132 -8.64 7.96 3.98
C GLN A 132 -8.66 7.62 5.48
N TYR A 133 -9.10 6.42 5.83
CA TYR A 133 -9.03 5.92 7.20
C TYR A 133 -7.94 4.85 7.33
N ARG A 134 -6.77 5.23 7.90
CA ARG A 134 -5.60 4.36 8.17
C ARG A 134 -5.06 3.59 6.96
N ASN A 135 -5.48 3.95 5.76
CA ASN A 135 -5.17 3.20 4.55
C ASN A 135 -3.98 3.82 3.82
N GLU A 136 -2.77 3.65 4.35
CA GLU A 136 -1.52 4.20 3.80
C GLU A 136 -1.08 3.53 2.48
N GLY A 137 -1.83 2.54 1.99
CA GLY A 137 -1.50 1.75 0.80
C GLY A 137 -2.30 2.09 -0.47
N LYS A 138 -3.24 3.04 -0.43
CA LYS A 138 -4.05 3.39 -1.60
C LYS A 138 -3.26 4.32 -2.52
N ASP A 139 -3.12 3.93 -3.78
CA ASP A 139 -2.47 4.76 -4.79
C ASP A 139 -3.40 5.91 -5.19
N VAL A 140 -3.29 7.03 -4.48
CA VAL A 140 -4.13 8.23 -4.65
C VAL A 140 -3.98 8.77 -6.07
N GLN A 141 -2.76 8.82 -6.59
CA GLN A 141 -2.47 9.38 -7.91
C GLN A 141 -3.08 8.53 -9.03
N ALA A 142 -2.81 7.21 -9.03
CA ALA A 142 -3.35 6.31 -10.03
C ALA A 142 -4.89 6.23 -9.97
N THR A 143 -5.45 6.20 -8.76
CA THR A 143 -6.91 6.14 -8.57
C THR A 143 -7.58 7.45 -9.03
N THR A 144 -6.97 8.60 -8.73
CA THR A 144 -7.46 9.92 -9.19
C THR A 144 -7.41 10.00 -10.72
N HIS A 145 -6.29 9.59 -11.33
CA HIS A 145 -6.18 9.50 -12.78
C HIS A 145 -7.30 8.65 -13.39
N ASP A 146 -7.59 7.48 -12.82
CA ASP A 146 -8.64 6.60 -13.34
C ASP A 146 -10.02 7.25 -13.30
N TYR A 147 -10.38 7.87 -12.17
CA TYR A 147 -11.68 8.50 -12.02
C TYR A 147 -11.85 9.72 -12.93
N LEU A 148 -10.85 10.60 -13.00
CA LEU A 148 -10.89 11.76 -13.88
C LEU A 148 -10.92 11.35 -15.36
N SER A 149 -10.18 10.30 -15.74
CA SER A 149 -10.22 9.74 -17.10
C SER A 149 -11.60 9.20 -17.49
N GLN A 150 -12.40 8.79 -16.50
CA GLN A 150 -13.79 8.36 -16.69
C GLN A 150 -14.81 9.51 -16.51
N ASN A 151 -14.33 10.75 -16.42
CA ASN A 151 -15.12 11.97 -16.22
C ASN A 151 -15.90 11.99 -14.89
N PHE A 152 -15.31 11.45 -13.82
CA PHE A 152 -15.84 11.56 -12.45
C PHE A 152 -14.96 12.48 -11.61
N SER A 153 -15.59 13.32 -10.78
CA SER A 153 -14.90 14.04 -9.71
C SER A 153 -14.59 13.11 -8.54
N VAL A 154 -13.44 13.32 -7.89
CA VAL A 154 -13.06 12.58 -6.67
C VAL A 154 -12.67 13.53 -5.55
N TYR A 155 -13.16 13.23 -4.35
CA TYR A 155 -12.77 13.88 -3.10
C TYR A 155 -12.18 12.86 -2.13
N TRP A 156 -10.96 13.12 -1.65
CA TRP A 156 -10.22 12.27 -0.72
C TRP A 156 -10.50 12.72 0.71
N ALA A 157 -11.60 12.22 1.28
CA ALA A 157 -12.04 12.61 2.62
C ALA A 157 -11.17 11.98 3.71
N THR A 158 -10.69 12.80 4.63
CA THR A 158 -10.01 12.41 5.86
C THR A 158 -11.01 12.29 7.01
N PRO A 159 -10.62 11.74 8.17
CA PRO A 159 -11.51 11.67 9.34
C PRO A 159 -12.02 13.04 9.83
N ASP A 160 -11.30 14.13 9.53
CA ASP A 160 -11.65 15.49 9.95
C ASP A 160 -12.85 16.06 9.17
N ASP A 161 -13.16 15.48 8.00
CA ASP A 161 -14.32 15.84 7.18
C ASP A 161 -15.63 15.22 7.70
N PHE A 162 -15.57 14.56 8.86
CA PHE A 162 -16.71 13.89 9.48
C PHE A 162 -16.92 14.35 10.91
N GLN A 163 -18.20 14.48 11.29
CA GLN A 163 -18.58 14.46 12.70
C GLN A 163 -19.15 13.08 13.04
N ASN A 164 -19.51 12.90 14.31
CA ASN A 164 -20.02 11.64 14.81
C ASN A 164 -21.26 11.12 14.06
N ASP A 165 -22.05 12.00 13.45
CA ASP A 165 -23.37 11.69 12.88
C ASP A 165 -23.60 12.22 11.46
N ARG A 166 -22.59 12.85 10.82
CA ARG A 166 -22.72 13.46 9.50
C ARG A 166 -21.36 13.61 8.80
N PHE A 167 -21.39 13.66 7.48
CA PHE A 167 -20.26 14.10 6.64
C PHE A 167 -20.41 15.61 6.36
N LEU A 168 -19.30 16.35 6.42
CA LEU A 168 -19.28 17.80 6.24
C LEU A 168 -19.28 18.17 4.76
N ILE A 169 -20.44 18.02 4.11
CA ILE A 169 -20.59 18.21 2.66
C ILE A 169 -20.15 19.60 2.17
N ASP A 170 -20.27 20.62 3.00
CA ASP A 170 -19.82 21.98 2.67
C ASP A 170 -18.30 22.06 2.52
N GLN A 171 -17.52 21.26 3.27
CA GLN A 171 -16.07 21.18 3.13
C GLN A 171 -15.66 20.52 1.81
N LEU A 172 -16.42 19.50 1.37
CA LEU A 172 -16.24 18.92 0.03
C LEU A 172 -16.48 19.99 -1.05
N GLU A 173 -17.56 20.76 -0.96
CA GLU A 173 -17.84 21.83 -1.93
C GLU A 173 -16.77 22.93 -1.90
N GLU A 174 -16.32 23.33 -0.72
CA GLU A 174 -15.24 24.30 -0.56
C GLU A 174 -13.92 23.79 -1.16
N ALA A 175 -13.58 22.52 -0.95
CA ALA A 175 -12.36 21.91 -1.50
C ALA A 175 -12.37 21.94 -3.04
N PHE A 176 -13.50 21.60 -3.68
CA PHE A 176 -13.64 21.72 -5.14
C PHE A 176 -13.55 23.16 -5.63
N ASN A 177 -14.12 24.13 -4.90
CA ASN A 177 -14.11 25.54 -5.29
C ASN A 177 -12.73 26.21 -5.11
N THR A 178 -11.94 25.73 -4.16
CA THR A 178 -10.62 26.31 -3.83
C THR A 178 -9.46 25.62 -4.55
N GLY A 179 -9.71 24.49 -5.20
CA GLY A 179 -8.67 23.69 -5.86
C GLY A 179 -7.72 23.04 -4.85
N ASN A 180 -8.27 22.56 -3.73
CA ASN A 180 -7.49 21.90 -2.69
C ASN A 180 -6.91 20.57 -3.19
N GLU A 181 -5.77 20.14 -2.64
CA GLU A 181 -5.05 18.91 -3.03
C GLU A 181 -5.81 17.62 -2.75
N ASP A 182 -6.95 17.70 -2.06
CA ASP A 182 -7.82 16.55 -1.78
C ASP A 182 -9.05 16.46 -2.70
N ALA A 183 -9.25 17.42 -3.64
CA ALA A 183 -10.45 17.51 -4.47
C ALA A 183 -10.09 17.72 -5.96
N TYR A 184 -10.47 16.76 -6.80
CA TYR A 184 -10.14 16.78 -8.23
C TYR A 184 -11.38 16.66 -9.10
N SER A 185 -11.56 17.57 -10.06
CA SER A 185 -12.71 17.58 -10.98
C SER A 185 -12.29 17.68 -12.44
N PRO A 186 -13.01 17.01 -13.36
CA PRO A 186 -12.71 17.10 -14.80
C PRO A 186 -12.97 18.50 -15.38
N TYR A 187 -13.62 19.40 -14.63
CA TYR A 187 -13.84 20.78 -15.02
C TYR A 187 -12.58 21.65 -14.90
N GLN A 188 -11.72 21.37 -13.91
CA GLN A 188 -10.55 22.21 -13.59
C GLN A 188 -9.22 21.45 -13.61
N ASP A 189 -9.26 20.13 -13.47
CA ASP A 189 -8.09 19.27 -13.32
C ASP A 189 -7.97 18.31 -14.49
N GLU A 190 -6.75 18.16 -14.99
CA GLU A 190 -6.40 17.08 -15.91
C GLU A 190 -6.05 15.82 -15.11
N PRO A 191 -6.30 14.60 -15.64
CA PRO A 191 -5.83 13.37 -15.00
C PRO A 191 -4.33 13.43 -14.67
N PRO A 192 -3.92 13.21 -13.40
CA PRO A 192 -2.51 13.24 -13.01
C PRO A 192 -1.68 12.30 -13.88
N SER A 193 -0.52 12.77 -14.35
CA SER A 193 0.39 11.92 -15.11
C SER A 193 0.78 10.70 -14.29
N LEU A 194 0.65 9.52 -14.88
CA LEU A 194 1.02 8.27 -14.22
C LEU A 194 2.54 8.10 -14.22
N THR A 195 3.08 7.55 -13.14
CA THR A 195 4.44 7.02 -13.14
C THR A 195 4.47 5.64 -13.80
N SER A 196 5.65 5.17 -14.22
CA SER A 196 5.84 3.81 -14.71
C SER A 196 5.30 2.76 -13.72
N ARG A 197 5.41 3.03 -12.40
CA ARG A 197 4.83 2.23 -11.31
C ARG A 197 3.31 2.11 -11.39
N ASP A 198 2.60 3.16 -11.75
CA ASP A 198 1.13 3.24 -11.76
C ASP A 198 0.50 2.54 -12.98
N GLN A 199 1.28 2.48 -14.08
CA GLN A 199 0.93 1.79 -15.33
C GLN A 199 1.17 0.26 -15.27
N THR A 200 1.93 -0.24 -14.28
CA THR A 200 2.50 -1.62 -14.26
C THR A 200 1.52 -2.79 -14.23
N GLY A 201 0.20 -2.61 -14.19
CA GLY A 201 -0.73 -3.75 -14.37
C GLY A 201 -1.56 -3.69 -15.64
N LYS A 202 -1.34 -2.69 -16.50
CA LYS A 202 -1.77 -2.73 -17.89
C LYS A 202 -0.70 -3.29 -18.83
N ILE A 203 0.22 -4.08 -18.28
CA ILE A 203 0.93 -5.09 -19.06
C ILE A 203 -0.09 -6.20 -19.37
N SER A 204 -0.99 -5.88 -20.31
CA SER A 204 -1.65 -6.88 -21.11
C SER A 204 -0.58 -7.85 -21.60
N TYR A 205 -0.81 -9.14 -21.35
CA TYR A 205 0.03 -10.22 -21.86
C TYR A 205 0.14 -10.10 -23.39
N GLY A 206 1.18 -9.41 -23.87
CA GLY A 206 1.21 -8.94 -25.24
C GLY A 206 2.52 -8.29 -25.69
N LYS A 207 3.68 -8.82 -25.28
CA LYS A 207 5.07 -8.46 -25.71
C LYS A 207 5.49 -7.05 -25.23
N GLU A 208 6.46 -6.84 -24.36
CA GLU A 208 7.68 -7.58 -24.03
C GLU A 208 7.71 -7.96 -22.54
N ARG A 209 8.49 -8.98 -22.20
CA ARG A 209 8.52 -9.53 -20.83
C ARG A 209 9.66 -8.87 -20.07
N PRO A 210 9.52 -8.60 -18.76
CA PRO A 210 10.65 -8.18 -17.93
C PRO A 210 11.81 -9.15 -18.13
N GLN A 211 12.96 -8.60 -18.52
CA GLN A 211 14.15 -9.38 -18.80
C GLN A 211 14.87 -9.66 -17.48
N PHE A 212 14.88 -10.92 -17.07
CA PHE A 212 15.62 -11.34 -15.89
C PHE A 212 16.98 -11.89 -16.31
N THR A 213 18.02 -11.55 -15.54
CA THR A 213 19.36 -12.08 -15.74
C THR A 213 19.95 -12.63 -14.45
N ARG A 214 20.86 -13.60 -14.60
CA ARG A 214 21.71 -14.10 -13.51
C ARG A 214 22.93 -13.21 -13.28
N GLU A 215 23.31 -12.45 -14.29
CA GLU A 215 24.48 -11.57 -14.25
C GLU A 215 24.06 -10.21 -13.70
N ASP A 216 24.81 -9.71 -12.73
CA ASP A 216 24.55 -8.40 -12.14
C ASP A 216 24.67 -7.28 -13.19
N PRO A 217 23.60 -6.53 -13.46
CA PRO A 217 23.63 -5.45 -14.44
C PRO A 217 24.36 -4.19 -13.95
N VAL A 218 24.63 -4.07 -12.64
CA VAL A 218 25.34 -2.93 -12.04
C VAL A 218 26.51 -3.45 -11.19
N PRO A 219 27.51 -4.11 -11.80
CA PRO A 219 28.56 -4.82 -11.07
C PRO A 219 29.50 -3.89 -10.28
N ASP A 220 29.53 -2.60 -10.63
CA ASP A 220 30.33 -1.59 -9.93
C ASP A 220 29.64 -1.05 -8.67
N CYS A 221 28.40 -1.43 -8.40
CA CYS A 221 27.70 -1.06 -7.18
C CYS A 221 27.92 -2.14 -6.12
N SER A 222 28.38 -1.73 -4.94
CA SER A 222 28.44 -2.60 -3.76
C SER A 222 27.03 -2.76 -3.18
N HIS A 223 26.18 -3.56 -3.82
CA HIS A 223 24.75 -3.59 -3.51
C HIS A 223 24.43 -3.73 -2.02
N ALA A 224 23.49 -2.93 -1.55
CA ALA A 224 22.90 -3.04 -0.22
C ALA A 224 21.39 -3.25 -0.38
N PHE A 225 20.96 -4.51 -0.32
CA PHE A 225 19.56 -4.86 -0.56
C PHE A 225 18.69 -4.71 0.69
N VAL A 226 17.49 -4.17 0.51
CA VAL A 226 16.43 -4.07 1.52
C VAL A 226 15.14 -4.70 0.98
N ASP A 227 14.36 -5.35 1.84
CA ASP A 227 13.02 -5.83 1.49
C ASP A 227 11.99 -4.71 1.72
N ILE A 228 11.32 -4.27 0.66
CA ILE A 228 10.26 -3.27 0.70
C ILE A 228 9.04 -3.84 -0.01
N GLY A 229 7.96 -4.08 0.73
CA GLY A 229 6.70 -4.58 0.17
C GLY A 229 6.82 -5.95 -0.49
N GLY A 230 7.73 -6.81 -0.02
CA GLY A 230 7.96 -8.15 -0.57
C GLY A 230 8.80 -8.18 -1.85
N ARG A 231 9.50 -7.08 -2.17
CA ARG A 231 10.50 -7.01 -3.24
C ARG A 231 11.84 -6.57 -2.63
N ARG A 232 12.92 -7.23 -3.07
CA ARG A 232 14.27 -6.99 -2.57
C ARG A 232 15.00 -6.01 -3.49
N ARG A 233 15.27 -4.80 -3.00
CA ARG A 233 15.81 -3.68 -3.80
C ARG A 233 17.13 -3.16 -3.25
N CYS A 234 18.07 -2.81 -4.12
CA CYS A 234 19.30 -2.16 -3.71
C CYS A 234 19.06 -0.68 -3.39
N ILE A 235 19.40 -0.22 -2.19
CA ILE A 235 19.23 1.20 -1.81
C ILE A 235 20.16 2.16 -2.57
N ARG A 236 21.23 1.63 -3.19
CA ARG A 236 22.27 2.40 -3.90
C ARG A 236 21.96 2.59 -5.39
N CYS A 237 21.42 1.56 -6.05
CA CYS A 237 21.15 1.58 -7.49
C CYS A 237 19.71 1.22 -7.88
N ASP A 238 18.82 1.04 -6.90
CA ASP A 238 17.42 0.57 -7.04
C ASP A 238 17.22 -0.77 -7.76
N LEU A 239 18.32 -1.46 -8.07
CA LEU A 239 18.31 -2.80 -8.67
C LEU A 239 17.44 -3.74 -7.86
N CYS A 240 16.42 -4.29 -8.51
CA CYS A 240 15.48 -5.23 -7.92
C CYS A 240 15.94 -6.66 -8.17
N THR A 241 15.75 -7.51 -7.15
CA THR A 241 15.90 -8.94 -7.27
C THR A 241 14.60 -9.66 -6.95
N GLU A 242 14.30 -10.72 -7.71
CA GLU A 242 13.11 -11.53 -7.48
C GLU A 242 13.36 -13.03 -7.62
N ASN A 243 12.63 -13.82 -6.83
CA ASN A 243 12.65 -15.28 -6.94
C ASN A 243 11.92 -15.73 -8.20
N ARG A 244 12.59 -16.56 -9.00
CA ARG A 244 12.10 -17.06 -10.28
C ARG A 244 12.50 -18.52 -10.50
N VAL A 245 11.62 -19.29 -11.13
CA VAL A 245 11.92 -20.65 -11.59
C VAL A 245 12.19 -20.59 -13.10
N PHE A 246 13.28 -21.21 -13.55
CA PHE A 246 13.58 -21.35 -14.98
C PHE A 246 12.81 -22.53 -15.57
N ASP A 247 12.00 -22.28 -16.60
CA ASP A 247 11.39 -23.33 -17.43
C ASP A 247 12.33 -23.63 -18.61
N PRO A 248 13.06 -24.76 -18.61
CA PRO A 248 13.99 -25.09 -19.69
C PRO A 248 13.29 -25.42 -21.01
N GLN A 249 12.01 -25.82 -20.99
CA GLN A 249 11.26 -26.11 -22.22
C GLN A 249 10.87 -24.83 -22.95
N ARG A 250 10.57 -23.77 -22.18
CA ARG A 250 10.21 -22.44 -22.72
C ARG A 250 11.38 -21.46 -22.74
N GLN A 251 12.52 -21.83 -22.16
CA GLN A 251 13.70 -20.99 -21.94
C GLN A 251 13.35 -19.65 -21.28
N GLN A 252 12.47 -19.69 -20.28
CA GLN A 252 11.86 -18.49 -19.69
C GLN A 252 11.76 -18.61 -18.18
N PHE A 253 11.88 -17.47 -17.49
CA PHE A 253 11.72 -17.38 -16.05
C PHE A 253 10.26 -17.08 -15.67
N TYR A 254 9.78 -17.71 -14.60
CA TYR A 254 8.42 -17.56 -14.09
C TYR A 254 8.39 -17.33 -12.58
N ARG A 255 7.38 -16.60 -12.11
CA ARG A 255 7.15 -16.42 -10.67
C ARG A 255 6.62 -17.72 -10.04
N PRO A 256 7.20 -18.20 -8.94
CA PRO A 256 6.68 -19.39 -8.25
C PRO A 256 5.28 -19.12 -7.69
N LYS A 257 4.41 -20.14 -7.67
CA LYS A 257 3.06 -20.03 -7.13
C LYS A 257 3.13 -19.89 -5.59
N PRO A 258 2.37 -18.96 -4.98
CA PRO A 258 2.26 -18.92 -3.52
C PRO A 258 1.54 -20.19 -3.04
N HIS A 259 2.15 -20.88 -2.06
CA HIS A 259 1.60 -22.04 -1.34
C HIS A 259 1.62 -23.44 -1.98
N SER A 260 2.50 -23.74 -2.95
CA SER A 260 2.80 -25.16 -3.25
C SER A 260 4.01 -25.63 -2.44
N GLU A 261 3.79 -26.54 -1.49
CA GLU A 261 4.83 -27.26 -0.73
C GLU A 261 5.74 -28.16 -1.58
N ALA A 262 5.63 -28.09 -2.91
CA ALA A 262 6.54 -28.77 -3.82
C ALA A 262 7.78 -27.90 -4.02
N GLU A 263 8.92 -28.39 -3.53
CA GLU A 263 10.30 -28.00 -3.84
C GLU A 263 10.41 -27.11 -5.09
N THR A 264 10.43 -25.79 -4.91
CA THR A 264 10.68 -24.88 -6.03
C THR A 264 12.16 -24.57 -6.07
N ASP A 265 12.86 -25.06 -7.10
CA ASP A 265 14.20 -24.61 -7.56
C ASP A 265 14.11 -23.15 -8.06
N ALA A 266 13.70 -22.24 -7.18
CA ALA A 266 13.63 -20.83 -7.46
C ALA A 266 15.01 -20.20 -7.23
N GLU A 267 15.54 -19.55 -8.25
CA GLU A 267 16.76 -18.76 -8.19
C GLU A 267 16.39 -17.28 -8.00
N LEU A 268 17.24 -16.54 -7.27
CA LEU A 268 17.13 -15.10 -7.16
C LEU A 268 17.80 -14.47 -8.40
N LEU A 269 17.05 -13.65 -9.15
CA LEU A 269 17.52 -13.04 -10.40
C LEU A 269 17.36 -11.52 -10.37
N TYR A 270 18.18 -10.83 -11.15
CA TYR A 270 18.14 -9.39 -11.35
C TYR A 270 17.08 -9.01 -12.38
N ASP A 271 16.28 -8.01 -12.06
CA ASP A 271 15.30 -7.43 -12.97
C ASP A 271 15.97 -6.31 -13.78
N LEU A 272 16.18 -6.52 -15.09
CA LEU A 272 16.85 -5.54 -15.94
C LEU A 272 16.04 -4.25 -16.11
N GLU A 273 14.72 -4.29 -15.94
CA GLU A 273 13.89 -3.08 -16.03
C GLU A 273 14.16 -2.14 -14.84
N SER A 274 14.61 -2.67 -13.71
CA SER A 274 14.88 -1.87 -12.50
C SER A 274 16.10 -0.94 -12.62
N VAL A 275 16.87 -1.03 -13.71
CA VAL A 275 18.05 -0.19 -13.98
C VAL A 275 17.90 0.70 -15.22
N GLU A 276 16.75 0.65 -15.91
CA GLU A 276 16.53 1.41 -17.15
C GLU A 276 16.25 2.91 -16.89
N GLU A 277 15.82 3.28 -15.68
CA GLU A 277 15.66 4.68 -15.26
C GLU A 277 16.40 4.95 -13.94
N PRO A 278 17.44 5.82 -13.92
CA PRO A 278 18.19 6.10 -12.71
C PRO A 278 17.32 6.86 -11.71
N VAL A 279 16.90 6.16 -10.65
CA VAL A 279 16.27 6.80 -9.49
C VAL A 279 17.33 7.65 -8.80
N SER A 280 16.97 8.87 -8.40
CA SER A 280 17.84 9.69 -7.54
C SER A 280 17.97 8.96 -6.20
N PRO A 281 19.14 8.40 -5.85
CA PRO A 281 19.27 7.62 -4.63
C PRO A 281 18.95 8.51 -3.43
N ARG A 282 18.29 7.94 -2.40
CA ARG A 282 18.18 8.61 -1.09
C ARG A 282 19.58 9.02 -0.65
N ARG A 283 19.74 10.13 0.06
CA ARG A 283 21.06 10.54 0.53
C ARG A 283 21.62 9.44 1.43
N ILE A 284 22.71 8.79 1.01
CA ILE A 284 23.36 7.73 1.78
C ILE A 284 24.49 8.36 2.59
N GLU A 285 24.52 8.09 3.89
CA GLU A 285 25.61 8.44 4.80
C GLU A 285 26.31 7.15 5.24
N GLU A 286 27.56 6.99 4.81
CA GLU A 286 28.40 5.85 5.18
C GLU A 286 29.24 6.22 6.42
N ARG A 287 29.25 5.35 7.43
CA ARG A 287 30.11 5.46 8.61
C ARG A 287 30.97 4.20 8.72
N GLY A 288 32.27 4.40 8.94
CA GLY A 288 33.24 3.30 8.90
C GLY A 288 33.73 2.98 7.48
N GLU A 289 34.60 1.98 7.35
CA GLU A 289 35.06 1.47 6.06
C GLU A 289 34.21 0.27 5.63
N GLU A 290 33.82 0.23 4.36
CA GLU A 290 33.06 -0.88 3.79
C GLU A 290 33.89 -2.18 3.83
N PRO A 291 33.33 -3.30 4.34
CA PRO A 291 34.07 -4.55 4.41
C PRO A 291 34.35 -5.12 3.01
N SER A 292 35.60 -5.48 2.74
CA SER A 292 36.02 -6.05 1.46
C SER A 292 35.74 -7.55 1.29
N ILE A 293 35.34 -8.24 2.35
CA ILE A 293 35.30 -9.71 2.41
C ILE A 293 33.90 -10.31 2.60
N HIS A 294 32.89 -9.48 2.86
CA HIS A 294 31.51 -9.94 3.02
C HIS A 294 30.52 -8.85 2.60
N SER A 295 29.31 -9.28 2.25
CA SER A 295 28.20 -8.41 1.86
C SER A 295 27.13 -8.38 2.95
N HIS A 296 26.45 -7.25 3.08
CA HIS A 296 25.32 -7.10 4.01
C HIS A 296 23.99 -7.28 3.29
N ASP A 297 23.13 -8.13 3.85
CA ASP A 297 21.73 -8.24 3.46
C ASP A 297 20.87 -7.63 4.56
N TRP A 298 20.16 -6.54 4.25
CA TRP A 298 19.47 -5.74 5.25
C TRP A 298 17.97 -6.04 5.24
N ARG A 299 17.40 -6.26 6.43
CA ARG A 299 15.96 -6.48 6.57
C ARG A 299 15.36 -5.41 7.45
N VAL A 300 14.30 -4.78 6.95
CA VAL A 300 13.57 -3.72 7.64
C VAL A 300 12.13 -4.16 7.81
N ASN A 301 11.71 -4.35 9.06
CA ASN A 301 10.31 -4.62 9.38
C ASN A 301 9.59 -3.29 9.70
N TYR A 302 8.64 -2.89 8.87
CA TYR A 302 7.81 -1.67 9.08
C TYR A 302 6.67 -1.86 10.12
N ASN A 303 6.74 -2.87 10.99
CA ASN A 303 5.64 -3.23 11.90
C ASN A 303 5.72 -2.55 13.28
N GLY A 304 6.06 -1.25 13.34
CA GLY A 304 6.02 -0.47 14.59
C GLY A 304 7.05 -0.84 15.66
N ARG A 305 7.93 -1.80 15.38
CA ARG A 305 9.24 -1.98 16.03
C ARG A 305 10.29 -1.81 14.94
N GLN A 306 11.06 -0.73 14.99
CA GLN A 306 12.25 -0.57 14.16
C GLN A 306 13.28 -1.61 14.62
N GLU A 307 13.15 -2.84 14.15
CA GLU A 307 14.18 -3.86 14.31
C GLU A 307 15.00 -3.87 13.01
N GLU A 308 16.13 -3.16 13.07
CA GLU A 308 17.16 -3.09 12.04
C GLU A 308 18.09 -4.29 12.27
N TRP A 309 18.06 -5.28 11.38
CA TRP A 309 18.98 -6.41 11.50
C TRP A 309 19.68 -6.66 10.17
N CYS A 310 21.01 -6.73 10.28
CA CYS A 310 21.87 -7.22 9.22
C CYS A 310 21.83 -8.74 9.24
N THR A 311 21.41 -9.36 8.14
CA THR A 311 21.68 -10.78 7.90
C THR A 311 23.09 -10.92 7.31
N CYS A 312 24.10 -10.67 8.15
CA CYS A 312 25.48 -10.99 7.84
C CYS A 312 25.82 -12.36 8.41
N SER A 313 26.33 -13.26 7.56
CA SER A 313 26.79 -14.59 8.01
C SER A 313 28.19 -14.55 8.64
N TRP A 314 28.85 -13.38 8.62
CA TRP A 314 30.20 -13.20 9.17
C TRP A 314 30.14 -13.01 10.69
N SER A 315 30.82 -13.88 11.43
CA SER A 315 30.91 -13.78 12.88
C SER A 315 31.66 -12.51 13.30
N GLY A 316 31.02 -11.64 14.08
CA GLY A 316 31.62 -10.40 14.58
C GLY A 316 31.33 -9.14 13.74
N CYS A 317 30.47 -9.25 12.72
CA CYS A 317 29.93 -8.08 12.02
C CYS A 317 28.88 -7.39 12.90
N GLU A 318 29.14 -6.14 13.30
CA GLU A 318 28.21 -5.28 14.05
C GLU A 318 27.57 -4.19 13.17
N ALA A 319 27.64 -4.36 11.86
CA ALA A 319 27.13 -3.36 10.93
C ALA A 319 25.62 -3.14 11.13
N THR A 320 25.21 -1.88 11.12
CA THR A 320 23.81 -1.47 11.27
C THR A 320 23.38 -0.60 10.10
N ILE A 321 22.06 -0.60 9.85
CA ILE A 321 21.44 0.28 8.86
C ILE A 321 20.30 1.01 9.51
N THR A 322 20.33 2.33 9.47
CA THR A 322 19.27 3.18 9.98
C THR A 322 18.57 3.91 8.85
N LEU A 323 17.25 3.71 8.75
CA LEU A 323 16.42 4.40 7.78
C LEU A 323 15.80 5.66 8.41
N GLU A 324 16.21 6.82 7.93
CA GLU A 324 15.60 8.11 8.27
C GLU A 324 14.65 8.58 7.15
N LEU A 325 13.87 9.65 7.40
CA LEU A 325 12.86 10.15 6.46
C LEU A 325 13.46 10.63 5.13
N ASP A 326 14.68 11.19 5.15
CA ASP A 326 15.35 11.81 4.00
C ASP A 326 16.71 11.17 3.65
N ARG A 327 17.20 10.25 4.48
CA ARG A 327 18.52 9.61 4.30
C ARG A 327 18.56 8.18 4.83
N VAL A 328 19.57 7.44 4.36
CA VAL A 328 19.91 6.11 4.88
C VAL A 328 21.30 6.18 5.47
N VAL A 329 21.45 5.81 6.74
CA VAL A 329 22.77 5.73 7.40
C VAL A 329 23.18 4.27 7.44
N ILE A 330 24.32 3.94 6.84
CA ILE A 330 24.92 2.61 6.94
C ILE A 330 26.15 2.77 7.83
N ASP A 331 26.14 2.12 8.99
CA ASP A 331 27.30 2.05 9.86
C ASP A 331 27.92 0.67 9.69
N HIS A 332 29.09 0.62 9.08
CA HIS A 332 29.82 -0.64 8.88
C HIS A 332 30.37 -1.22 10.19
N ALA A 333 30.22 -0.49 11.31
CA ALA A 333 30.95 -0.65 12.55
C ALA A 333 32.48 -0.57 12.32
N VAL A 334 33.22 -0.23 13.36
CA VAL A 334 34.68 -0.37 13.29
C VAL A 334 34.91 -1.88 13.28
N ASP A 335 35.55 -2.42 12.22
CA ASP A 335 35.96 -3.82 12.16
C ASP A 335 36.40 -4.25 13.56
N ALA A 336 35.64 -5.13 14.20
CA ALA A 336 36.10 -5.79 15.39
C ALA A 336 37.39 -6.50 14.96
N THR A 337 38.51 -5.89 15.34
CA THR A 337 39.82 -6.49 15.26
C THR A 337 39.68 -7.94 15.70
N PRO A 338 40.20 -8.93 14.93
CA PRO A 338 40.33 -10.26 15.48
C PRO A 338 41.06 -10.13 16.83
N ASP A 339 40.57 -10.87 17.83
CA ASP A 339 40.93 -10.79 19.26
C ASP A 339 42.38 -11.23 19.57
N ASP A 340 43.33 -10.85 18.72
CA ASP A 340 44.76 -11.11 18.85
C ASP A 340 45.65 -9.92 18.42
N GLY A 341 45.06 -8.76 18.12
CA GLY A 341 45.78 -7.49 18.01
C GLY A 341 46.81 -7.42 16.88
N ARG A 342 46.65 -8.22 15.82
CA ARG A 342 47.52 -8.20 14.63
C ARG A 342 46.82 -7.56 13.43
N PRO A 343 47.56 -6.85 12.55
CA PRO A 343 46.98 -6.21 11.36
C PRO A 343 46.33 -7.21 10.40
N LYS A 344 45.33 -6.75 9.62
CA LYS A 344 44.72 -7.49 8.51
C LYS A 344 45.80 -8.08 7.59
N CYS A 345 45.64 -9.37 7.26
CA CYS A 345 46.56 -10.16 6.45
C CYS A 345 45.74 -10.83 5.33
N ASP A 346 46.16 -10.67 4.07
CA ASP A 346 45.45 -11.20 2.88
C ASP A 346 45.64 -12.72 2.69
N HIS A 347 46.28 -13.36 3.66
CA HIS A 347 46.54 -14.79 3.75
C HIS A 347 47.14 -15.41 2.48
N VAL A 348 48.43 -15.15 2.25
CA VAL A 348 49.26 -15.93 1.33
C VAL A 348 49.73 -17.19 2.03
N TRP A 349 49.39 -18.37 1.49
CA TRP A 349 49.61 -19.67 2.12
C TRP A 349 50.81 -20.41 1.51
N GLU A 350 51.67 -20.97 2.36
CA GLU A 350 52.81 -21.79 1.95
C GLU A 350 52.80 -23.14 2.70
N GLU A 351 53.15 -24.22 2.00
CA GLU A 351 53.24 -25.54 2.60
C GLU A 351 54.57 -25.72 3.35
N LEU A 352 54.49 -25.97 4.66
CA LEU A 352 55.62 -26.27 5.52
C LEU A 352 55.44 -27.66 6.12
N GLY A 353 55.81 -28.69 5.35
CA GLY A 353 55.67 -30.08 5.75
C GLY A 353 54.24 -30.59 5.57
N PHE A 354 53.57 -30.98 6.66
CA PHE A 354 52.17 -31.48 6.63
C PHE A 354 51.14 -30.41 7.00
N THR A 355 51.58 -29.17 7.21
CA THR A 355 50.75 -28.04 7.60
C THR A 355 50.92 -26.91 6.61
N THR A 356 49.81 -26.21 6.33
CA THR A 356 49.83 -25.01 5.51
C THR A 356 49.82 -23.79 6.43
N VAL A 357 50.79 -22.90 6.27
CA VAL A 357 50.94 -21.71 7.10
C VAL A 357 50.88 -20.46 6.26
N CYS A 358 50.21 -19.43 6.78
CA CYS A 358 50.20 -18.12 6.16
C CYS A 358 51.57 -17.45 6.37
N THR A 359 52.22 -17.05 5.29
CA THR A 359 53.56 -16.45 5.31
C THR A 359 53.61 -15.07 5.97
N GLU A 360 52.47 -14.37 6.00
CA GLU A 360 52.38 -13.00 6.52
C GLU A 360 51.94 -12.93 7.98
N CYS A 361 51.05 -13.81 8.45
CA CYS A 361 50.55 -13.79 9.83
C CYS A 361 50.83 -15.06 10.65
N GLY A 362 51.34 -16.12 10.04
CA GLY A 362 51.71 -17.37 10.73
C GLY A 362 50.54 -18.25 11.15
N LYS A 363 49.33 -18.01 10.63
CA LYS A 363 48.15 -18.82 10.90
C LYS A 363 48.29 -20.20 10.22
N GLU A 364 47.96 -21.29 10.91
CA GLU A 364 47.99 -22.67 10.37
C GLU A 364 46.58 -23.08 9.89
N ARG A 365 46.51 -23.94 8.86
CA ARG A 365 45.26 -24.56 8.37
C ARG A 365 45.32 -26.08 8.41
#